data_AF-A0A523XL32-F1
#
_entry.id   AF-A0A523XL32-F1
#
_cell.length_a   1.000
_cell.length_b   1.000
_cell.length_c   1.000
_cell.angle_alpha   90.00
_cell.angle_beta   90.00
_cell.angle_gamma   90.00
#
_symmetry.space_group_name_H-M   'P 1'
#
loop_
_entity.id
_entity.type
_entity.pdbx_description
1 polymer ?
#
loop_
_entity_poly.entity_id
_entity_poly.type
_entity_poly.pdbx_seq_one_letter_code
_entity_poly.pdbx_strand_id
1 'polypeptide(L)'
;MSTSLDSLRERFRKDVTPLDIAAGILFFFGKIEFTTSYERLNSAFYKEKDNPLLGEFRFREGGSYPYSALLENVFSRLSKSGLISCLNPDYRLFEIGEKQLERIEKGVLKKFSKEKIRDLKSLSQRIKKNLGPNNSRALDQ
;
A
#
# COMPACT_ATOMS: atom_id res chain seq x y z
N MET A 1 -15.39 32.10 -16.08
CA MET A 1 -15.76 30.94 -15.23
C MET A 1 -14.65 30.74 -14.21
N SER A 2 -14.89 31.11 -12.94
CA SER A 2 -13.89 30.98 -11.87
C SER A 2 -13.91 29.56 -11.32
N THR A 3 -12.96 28.73 -11.74
CA THR A 3 -12.65 27.47 -11.04
C THR A 3 -12.07 27.83 -9.67
N SER A 4 -12.94 27.91 -8.65
CA SER A 4 -12.53 28.20 -7.27
C SER A 4 -11.46 27.21 -6.80
N LEU A 5 -10.46 27.70 -6.06
CA LEU A 5 -9.41 26.90 -5.40
C LEU A 5 -9.98 25.72 -4.59
N ASP A 6 -11.19 25.86 -4.06
CA ASP A 6 -11.85 24.79 -3.30
C ASP A 6 -12.29 23.63 -4.19
N SER A 7 -12.73 23.91 -5.42
CA SER A 7 -13.08 22.88 -6.41
C SER A 7 -11.85 22.10 -6.90
N LEU A 8 -10.69 22.78 -6.99
CA LEU A 8 -9.40 22.16 -7.27
C LEU A 8 -8.93 21.30 -6.10
N ARG A 9 -8.98 21.83 -4.87
CA ARG A 9 -8.65 21.09 -3.65
C ARG A 9 -9.50 19.83 -3.48
N GLU A 10 -10.80 19.92 -3.76
CA GLU A 10 -11.71 18.77 -3.71
C GLU A 10 -11.43 17.73 -4.81
N ARG A 11 -11.00 18.15 -6.01
CA ARG A 11 -10.52 17.21 -7.04
C ARG A 11 -9.24 16.50 -6.61
N PHE A 12 -8.22 17.23 -6.16
CA PHE A 12 -6.97 16.64 -5.66
C PHE A 12 -7.17 15.71 -4.45
N ARG A 13 -8.19 15.97 -3.62
CA ARG A 13 -8.56 15.07 -2.51
C ARG A 13 -9.15 13.75 -2.97
N LYS A 14 -9.77 13.71 -4.15
CA LYS A 14 -10.45 12.51 -4.69
C LYS A 14 -9.59 11.71 -5.65
N ASP A 15 -8.52 12.28 -6.17
CA ASP A 15 -7.59 11.54 -7.01
C ASP A 15 -6.88 10.45 -6.19
N VAL A 16 -7.01 9.21 -6.70
CA VAL A 16 -6.38 8.02 -6.12
C VAL A 16 -4.94 7.97 -6.60
N THR A 17 -4.00 7.90 -5.67
CA THR A 17 -2.57 7.80 -5.96
C THR A 17 -2.04 6.38 -5.69
N PRO A 18 -0.83 6.04 -6.18
CA PRO A 18 -0.14 4.80 -5.80
C PRO A 18 0.01 4.62 -4.29
N LEU A 19 0.13 5.73 -3.54
CA LEU A 19 0.18 5.73 -2.08
C LEU A 19 -1.15 5.25 -1.49
N ASP A 20 -2.28 5.76 -2.01
CA ASP A 20 -3.62 5.36 -1.57
C ASP A 20 -3.90 3.89 -1.88
N ILE A 21 -3.46 3.41 -3.05
CA ILE A 21 -3.60 2.00 -3.44
C ILE A 21 -2.82 1.09 -2.48
N ALA A 22 -1.55 1.40 -2.21
CA ALA A 22 -0.75 0.61 -1.28
C ALA A 22 -1.31 0.63 0.14
N ALA A 23 -1.75 1.79 0.64
CA ALA A 23 -2.42 1.90 1.93
C ALA A 23 -3.71 1.06 1.97
N GLY A 24 -4.53 1.10 0.92
CA GLY A 24 -5.75 0.31 0.80
C GLY A 24 -5.48 -1.21 0.78
N ILE A 25 -4.43 -1.65 0.08
CA ILE A 25 -3.99 -3.06 0.08
C ILE A 25 -3.60 -3.47 1.50
N LEU A 26 -2.79 -2.66 2.17
CA LEU A 26 -2.26 -2.92 3.49
C LEU A 26 -3.33 -2.90 4.59
N PHE A 27 -4.37 -2.08 4.46
CA PHE A 27 -5.52 -2.10 5.36
C PHE A 27 -6.14 -3.50 5.49
N PHE A 28 -6.28 -4.20 4.35
CA PHE A 28 -6.84 -5.55 4.31
C PHE A 28 -5.84 -6.64 4.75
N PHE A 29 -4.57 -6.32 5.00
CA PHE A 29 -3.67 -7.26 5.67
C PHE A 29 -4.04 -7.41 7.14
N GLY A 30 -4.69 -6.40 7.72
CA GLY A 30 -5.06 -6.32 9.13
C GLY A 30 -3.92 -5.81 10.01
N LYS A 31 -4.04 -6.04 11.32
CA LYS A 31 -2.98 -5.71 12.29
C LYS A 31 -1.80 -6.66 12.10
N ILE A 32 -0.71 -6.14 11.57
CA ILE A 32 0.47 -6.95 11.26
C ILE A 32 1.77 -6.18 11.49
N GLU A 33 2.79 -6.92 11.90
CA GLU A 33 4.19 -6.56 11.66
C GLU A 33 4.65 -7.27 10.41
N PHE A 34 5.38 -6.59 9.53
CA PHE A 34 5.98 -7.23 8.38
C PHE A 34 7.38 -6.71 8.09
N THR A 35 8.25 -7.64 7.74
CA THR A 35 9.58 -7.33 7.23
C THR A 35 9.51 -7.04 5.74
N THR A 36 9.93 -5.84 5.34
CA THR A 36 10.18 -5.49 3.94
C THR A 36 11.52 -6.06 3.52
N SER A 37 11.56 -7.38 3.31
CA SER A 37 12.42 -7.84 2.23
C SER A 37 11.88 -7.20 0.95
N TYR A 38 12.53 -6.12 0.51
CA TYR A 38 12.13 -5.41 -0.71
C TYR A 38 12.04 -6.38 -1.89
N GLU A 39 12.91 -7.38 -1.94
CA GLU A 39 12.83 -8.49 -2.90
C GLU A 39 11.48 -9.20 -2.87
N ARG A 40 11.04 -9.67 -1.69
CA ARG A 40 9.79 -10.41 -1.57
C ARG A 40 8.57 -9.53 -1.84
N LEU A 41 8.61 -8.29 -1.35
CA LEU A 41 7.54 -7.33 -1.57
C LEU A 41 7.39 -7.02 -3.06
N ASN A 42 8.48 -6.65 -3.73
CA ASN A 42 8.45 -6.39 -5.16
C ASN A 42 8.02 -7.63 -5.95
N SER A 43 8.52 -8.82 -5.59
CA SER A 43 8.12 -10.08 -6.23
C SER A 43 6.63 -10.40 -6.05
N ALA A 44 6.07 -10.12 -4.87
CA ALA A 44 4.65 -10.34 -4.58
C ALA A 44 3.74 -9.40 -5.37
N PHE A 45 4.12 -8.12 -5.50
CA PHE A 45 3.40 -7.16 -6.33
C PHE A 45 3.59 -7.43 -7.83
N TYR A 46 4.78 -7.88 -8.23
CA TYR A 46 5.08 -8.21 -9.62
C TYR A 46 4.19 -9.34 -10.15
N LYS A 47 3.88 -10.35 -9.32
CA LYS A 47 2.92 -11.42 -9.68
C LYS A 47 1.51 -10.90 -9.99
N GLU A 48 1.18 -9.70 -9.52
CA GLU A 48 -0.10 -9.04 -9.71
C GLU A 48 0.01 -7.82 -10.65
N LYS A 49 1.13 -7.66 -11.37
CA LYS A 49 1.46 -6.45 -12.17
C LYS A 49 0.40 -6.09 -13.22
N ASP A 50 -0.34 -7.09 -13.71
CA ASP A 50 -1.39 -6.90 -14.72
C ASP A 50 -2.72 -6.43 -14.10
N ASN A 51 -2.81 -6.32 -12.77
CA ASN A 51 -3.97 -5.76 -12.11
C ASN A 51 -4.09 -4.24 -12.43
N PRO A 52 -5.26 -3.75 -12.87
CA PRO A 52 -5.43 -2.33 -13.22
C PRO A 52 -5.11 -1.36 -12.08
N LEU A 53 -5.29 -1.76 -10.82
CA LEU A 53 -4.93 -0.93 -9.66
C LEU A 53 -3.42 -0.75 -9.52
N LEU A 54 -2.61 -1.63 -10.12
CA LEU A 54 -1.15 -1.57 -10.07
C LEU A 54 -0.53 -0.96 -11.33
N GLY A 55 -1.32 -0.38 -12.24
CA GLY A 55 -0.85 0.08 -13.56
C GLY A 55 0.28 1.14 -13.52
N GLU A 56 0.42 1.89 -12.43
CA GLU A 56 1.52 2.85 -12.26
C GLU A 56 2.84 2.20 -11.77
N PHE A 57 2.77 1.01 -11.18
CA PHE A 57 3.95 0.32 -10.65
C PHE A 57 4.67 -0.42 -11.79
N ARG A 58 5.72 0.19 -12.32
CA ARG A 58 6.58 -0.42 -13.34
C ARG A 58 7.68 -1.24 -12.70
N PHE A 59 7.83 -2.48 -13.15
CA PHE A 59 8.85 -3.41 -12.65
C PHE A 59 9.94 -3.63 -13.70
N ARG A 60 11.20 -3.56 -13.26
CA ARG A 60 12.38 -3.92 -14.05
C ARG A 60 12.78 -5.36 -13.73
N GLU A 61 13.03 -6.18 -14.73
CA GLU A 61 13.31 -7.62 -14.57
C GLU A 61 14.79 -7.99 -14.74
N GLY A 62 15.66 -7.02 -15.03
CA GLY A 62 17.09 -7.28 -15.33
C GLY A 62 18.00 -7.48 -14.11
N GLY A 63 17.44 -7.59 -12.90
CA GLY A 63 18.20 -7.77 -11.65
C GLY A 63 17.91 -9.11 -10.99
N SER A 64 18.45 -9.32 -9.78
CA SER A 64 18.23 -10.55 -9.00
C SER A 64 16.75 -10.80 -8.64
N TYR A 65 15.91 -9.76 -8.71
CA TYR A 65 14.47 -9.83 -8.51
C TYR A 65 13.77 -8.68 -9.28
N PRO A 66 12.46 -8.79 -9.58
CA PRO A 66 11.70 -7.71 -10.19
C PRO A 66 11.70 -6.47 -9.30
N TYR A 67 12.03 -5.29 -9.83
CA TYR A 67 12.21 -4.09 -9.02
C TYR A 67 11.32 -2.93 -9.45
N SER A 68 10.61 -2.31 -8.51
CA SER A 68 9.84 -1.08 -8.70
C SER A 68 10.29 0.01 -7.73
N ALA A 69 10.98 1.01 -8.26
CA ALA A 69 11.38 2.20 -7.50
C ALA A 69 10.16 2.92 -6.89
N LEU A 70 9.03 2.92 -7.60
CA LEU A 70 7.81 3.54 -7.11
C LEU A 70 7.27 2.80 -5.89
N LEU A 71 7.32 1.46 -5.89
CA LEU A 71 6.85 0.66 -4.77
C LEU A 71 7.66 0.98 -3.50
N GLU A 72 8.99 0.97 -3.57
CA GLU A 72 9.84 1.30 -2.42
C GLU A 72 9.60 2.73 -1.90
N ASN A 73 9.49 3.69 -2.82
CA ASN A 73 9.18 5.07 -2.49
C ASN A 73 7.81 5.21 -1.79
N VAL A 74 6.82 4.42 -2.23
CA VAL A 74 5.49 4.41 -1.61
C VAL A 74 5.56 3.92 -0.17
N PHE A 75 6.27 2.84 0.14
CA PHE A 75 6.43 2.37 1.53
C PHE A 75 7.15 3.40 2.42
N SER A 76 8.21 4.03 1.91
CA SER A 76 8.88 5.13 2.64
C SER A 76 7.91 6.29 2.92
N ARG A 77 7.07 6.66 1.94
CA ARG A 77 6.06 7.72 2.10
C ARG A 77 4.95 7.34 3.06
N LEU A 78 4.46 6.10 3.03
CA LEU A 78 3.45 5.59 3.97
C LEU A 78 3.94 5.73 5.42
N SER A 79 5.22 5.44 5.65
CA SER A 79 5.84 5.59 6.96
C SER A 79 5.92 7.06 7.37
N LYS A 80 6.42 7.94 6.48
CA LYS A 80 6.49 9.39 6.75
C LYS A 80 5.12 10.04 6.97
N SER A 81 4.07 9.53 6.32
CA SER A 81 2.69 10.00 6.51
C SER A 81 2.00 9.39 7.75
N GLY A 82 2.67 8.50 8.49
CA GLY A 82 2.11 7.83 9.67
C GLY A 82 0.93 6.89 9.34
N LEU A 83 0.89 6.37 8.12
CA LEU A 83 -0.06 5.33 7.68
C LEU A 83 0.46 3.92 7.96
N ILE A 84 1.78 3.78 8.14
CA ILE A 84 2.44 2.61 8.74
C ILE A 84 3.50 3.11 9.73
N SER A 85 3.82 2.33 10.75
CA SER A 85 4.94 2.60 11.67
C SER A 85 6.20 1.91 11.18
N CYS A 86 7.36 2.54 11.35
CA CYS A 86 8.66 1.91 11.14
C CYS A 86 9.24 1.54 12.50
N LEU A 87 9.49 0.26 12.73
CA LEU A 87 9.92 -0.26 14.03
C LEU A 87 11.44 -0.31 14.21
N ASN A 88 12.20 -0.11 13.14
CA ASN A 88 13.65 -0.15 13.19
C ASN A 88 14.32 0.96 12.35
N PRO A 89 15.55 1.37 12.70
CA PRO A 89 16.25 2.47 12.02
C PRO A 89 16.64 2.18 10.57
N ASP A 90 16.70 0.91 10.18
CA ASP A 90 17.09 0.48 8.84
C ASP A 90 15.92 0.47 7.82
N TYR A 91 14.71 0.84 8.27
CA TYR A 91 13.48 0.89 7.48
C TYR A 91 13.09 -0.46 6.85
N ARG A 92 13.35 -1.57 7.55
CA ARG A 92 13.00 -2.92 7.10
C ARG A 92 11.87 -3.58 7.85
N LEU A 93 11.47 -3.06 9.01
CA LEU A 93 10.38 -3.59 9.81
C LEU A 93 9.29 -2.55 9.93
N PHE A 94 8.11 -2.87 9.40
CA PHE A 94 6.95 -2.01 9.45
C PHE A 94 5.82 -2.66 10.24
N GLU A 95 4.99 -1.82 10.84
CA GLU A 95 3.82 -2.23 11.61
C GLU A 95 2.59 -1.44 11.15
N ILE A 96 1.46 -2.11 11.11
CA ILE A 96 0.14 -1.51 10.94
C ILE A 96 -0.67 -1.84 12.18
N GLY A 97 -0.70 -0.91 13.12
CA GLY A 97 -1.53 -0.99 14.31
C GLY A 97 -2.95 -0.46 14.07
N GLU A 98 -3.76 -0.48 15.12
CA GLU A 98 -5.16 -0.03 15.08
C GLU A 98 -5.32 1.42 14.64
N LYS A 99 -4.46 2.31 15.15
CA LYS A 99 -4.48 3.74 14.81
C LYS A 99 -4.23 3.98 13.32
N GLN A 100 -3.36 3.17 12.71
CA GLN A 100 -3.03 3.25 11.30
C GLN A 100 -4.21 2.75 10.45
N LEU A 101 -4.81 1.62 10.82
CA LEU A 101 -6.02 1.10 10.14
C LEU A 101 -7.15 2.12 10.15
N GLU A 102 -7.43 2.74 11.31
CA GLU A 102 -8.44 3.80 11.41
C GLU A 102 -8.14 5.01 10.51
N ARG A 103 -6.87 5.43 10.43
CA ARG A 103 -6.46 6.54 9.56
C ARG A 103 -6.67 6.20 8.10
N ILE A 104 -6.30 4.98 7.69
CA ILE A 104 -6.48 4.52 6.31
C ILE A 104 -7.99 4.42 6.00
N GLU A 105 -8.81 3.89 6.90
CA GLU A 105 -10.26 3.81 6.70
C GLU A 105 -10.91 5.19 6.59
N LYS A 106 -10.62 6.10 7.52
CA LYS A 106 -11.23 7.42 7.59
C LYS A 106 -10.75 8.38 6.50
N GLY A 107 -9.54 8.18 5.97
CA GLY A 107 -8.90 9.07 4.99
C GLY A 107 -8.76 8.49 3.59
N VAL A 108 -8.20 7.29 3.47
CA VAL A 108 -7.83 6.68 2.18
C VAL A 108 -9.00 5.94 1.56
N LEU A 109 -9.69 5.06 2.30
CA LEU A 109 -10.75 4.21 1.73
C LEU A 109 -11.94 5.00 1.19
N LYS A 110 -12.20 6.20 1.73
CA LYS A 110 -13.26 7.10 1.25
C LYS A 110 -13.05 7.60 -0.18
N LYS A 111 -11.82 7.49 -0.72
CA LYS A 111 -11.50 7.84 -2.12
C LYS A 111 -11.92 6.77 -3.11
N PHE A 112 -12.22 5.55 -2.65
CA PHE A 112 -12.51 4.40 -3.50
C PHE A 112 -14.01 4.12 -3.58
N SER A 113 -14.48 3.69 -4.76
CA SER A 113 -15.82 3.14 -4.91
C SER A 113 -15.93 1.78 -4.20
N LYS A 114 -17.16 1.35 -3.86
CA LYS A 114 -17.39 0.03 -3.24
C LYS A 114 -16.81 -1.12 -4.05
N GLU A 115 -16.84 -1.02 -5.37
CA GLU A 115 -16.26 -2.01 -6.29
C GLU A 115 -14.73 -2.03 -6.14
N LYS A 116 -14.05 -0.88 -6.24
CA LYS A 116 -12.61 -0.79 -6.06
C LYS A 116 -12.15 -1.26 -4.67
N ILE A 117 -12.97 -1.06 -3.63
CA ILE A 117 -12.69 -1.60 -2.29
C ILE A 117 -12.68 -3.14 -2.30
N ARG A 118 -13.59 -3.78 -3.04
CA ARG A 118 -13.59 -5.25 -3.20
C ARG A 118 -12.35 -5.70 -3.97
N ASP A 119 -11.98 -4.97 -5.02
CA ASP A 119 -10.77 -5.27 -5.81
C ASP A 119 -9.50 -5.15 -4.96
N LEU A 120 -9.39 -4.08 -4.16
CA LEU A 120 -8.30 -3.90 -3.20
C LEU A 120 -8.22 -5.05 -2.21
N LYS A 121 -9.36 -5.49 -1.65
CA LYS A 121 -9.41 -6.63 -0.73
C LYS A 121 -8.96 -7.92 -1.40
N SER A 122 -9.42 -8.19 -2.61
CA SER A 122 -9.05 -9.39 -3.38
C SER A 122 -7.56 -9.39 -3.74
N LEU A 123 -7.06 -8.26 -4.24
CA LEU A 123 -5.64 -8.04 -4.56
C LEU A 123 -4.77 -8.21 -3.32
N SER A 124 -5.20 -7.62 -2.21
CA SER A 124 -4.53 -7.72 -0.92
C SER A 124 -4.37 -9.16 -0.44
N GLN A 125 -5.42 -9.98 -0.54
CA GLN A 125 -5.34 -11.40 -0.20
C GLN A 125 -4.33 -12.16 -1.07
N ARG A 126 -4.28 -11.86 -2.38
CA ARG A 126 -3.31 -12.49 -3.29
C ARG A 126 -1.88 -12.07 -3.01
N ILE A 127 -1.63 -10.77 -2.78
CA ILE A 127 -0.30 -10.27 -2.40
C ILE A 127 0.13 -10.88 -1.05
N LYS A 128 -0.76 -10.91 -0.05
CA LYS A 128 -0.47 -11.52 1.26
C LYS A 128 -0.11 -13.00 1.13
N LYS A 129 -0.84 -13.74 0.29
CA LYS A 129 -0.51 -15.14 -0.04
C LYS A 129 0.87 -15.26 -0.70
N ASN A 130 1.21 -14.36 -1.60
CA ASN A 130 2.50 -14.34 -2.29
C ASN A 130 3.69 -13.98 -1.38
N LEU A 131 3.46 -13.24 -0.29
CA LEU A 131 4.47 -12.92 0.71
C LEU A 131 4.82 -14.13 1.60
N GLY A 132 3.91 -15.08 1.79
CA GLY A 132 4.13 -16.27 2.61
C GLY A 132 4.10 -16.03 4.13
N PRO A 133 4.02 -17.09 4.95
CA PRO A 133 3.75 -17.02 6.39
C PRO A 133 4.89 -16.42 7.23
N ASN A 134 6.15 -16.46 6.74
CA ASN A 134 7.33 -16.03 7.52
C ASN A 134 7.57 -14.51 7.48
N ASN A 135 6.74 -13.73 6.79
CA ASN A 135 6.93 -12.28 6.62
C ASN A 135 5.95 -11.43 7.39
N SER A 136 4.95 -12.02 8.05
CA SER A 136 3.98 -11.25 8.80
C SER A 136 3.63 -11.94 10.10
N ARG A 137 3.81 -11.24 11.22
CA ARG A 137 3.28 -11.66 12.52
C ARG A 137 2.01 -10.88 12.78
N ALA A 138 0.92 -11.58 13.08
CA ALA A 138 -0.27 -10.92 13.59
C ALA A 138 0.06 -10.29 14.94
N LEU A 139 -0.39 -9.07 15.17
CA LEU A 139 -0.27 -8.44 16.48
C LEU A 139 -1.36 -9.03 17.38
N ASP A 140 -0.94 -9.69 18.46
CA ASP A 140 -1.84 -10.18 19.50
C ASP A 140 -2.47 -8.98 20.24
N GLN A 141 -3.75 -9.09 20.59
CA GLN A 141 -4.59 -8.02 21.14
C GLN A 141 -4.17 -7.56 22.54
#